data_AF-A0A3S3HK83-F1
#
_entry.id   AF-A0A3S3HK83-F1
#
_cell.length_a   1.000
_cell.length_b   1.000
_cell.length_c   1.000
_cell.angle_alpha   90.00
_cell.angle_beta   90.00
_cell.angle_gamma   90.00
#
_symmetry.space_group_name_H-M   'P 1'
#
loop_
_entity.id
_entity.type
_entity.pdbx_description
1 polymer ?
#
loop_
_entity_poly.entity_id
_entity_poly.type
_entity_poly.pdbx_seq_one_letter_code
_entity_poly.pdbx_strand_id
1 'polypeptide(L)'
;MRYERDMRGYGANPPDPKWPGGAHVAVQFVVNYEEGGENCVLHGDKASEAFLSEIVGAAPWPGQRHWNMESIYEYGARAGFWRLLRLFTEAEVPVTCYGVATALARSPDQVAAMQEAGWEIASHGLRWIDYRDHAPEDERRDMEAAIQLHYEVTGARPAGWYTGRTSINTVRLAAEEGGFDYVSDTYDDELPYWFEHDGPDGSTKPQLIIPYTLDANDMRFATPQGFNSGDQFFAYLRDSFDTLYAEGKAGRPRMMNIGLHCRLVGRPGRVAALKRFVDYVRSHDRVWLARRIDIARHWKETHPFRRPALRPSKMEFEAFVHAFGGVFEHSPWIAERAYELELGPAHDSAGGLHNALCRVFRGASEAERLSVLNSHPDLAGKLAQAKRLSAESTREQASAGLDALTDKERELFSKLNAAYVTSFGFPFIIAVKGKTKAEILAEFEARSGNSHDVEFDTACKQVERIALLRLQDMLPQ
;
A
#
# COMPACT_ATOMS: atom_id res chain seq x y z
N MET A 1 22.34 -1.90 -2.69
CA MET A 1 21.46 -1.77 -1.49
C MET A 1 20.01 -1.87 -1.98
N ARG A 2 19.11 -2.47 -1.19
CA ARG A 2 17.68 -2.55 -1.54
C ARG A 2 16.86 -1.64 -0.63
N TYR A 3 15.90 -0.94 -1.20
CA TYR A 3 14.97 -0.08 -0.47
C TYR A 3 13.73 -0.90 -0.11
N GLU A 4 13.37 -0.95 1.17
CA GLU A 4 12.37 -1.90 1.67
C GLU A 4 10.95 -1.34 1.75
N ARG A 5 10.79 -0.02 1.69
CA ARG A 5 9.47 0.63 1.80
C ARG A 5 8.79 0.74 0.45
N ASP A 6 7.49 0.49 0.43
CA ASP A 6 6.67 0.69 -0.75
C ASP A 6 6.09 2.11 -0.77
N MET A 7 6.71 2.99 -1.55
CA MET A 7 6.23 4.37 -1.75
C MET A 7 5.24 4.47 -2.92
N ARG A 8 4.96 3.37 -3.61
CA ARG A 8 4.10 3.32 -4.78
C ARG A 8 2.69 2.86 -4.40
N GLY A 9 2.60 1.79 -3.61
CA GLY A 9 1.32 1.13 -3.31
C GLY A 9 0.58 0.81 -4.61
N TYR A 10 -0.68 1.22 -4.68
CA TYR A 10 -1.49 1.08 -5.89
C TYR A 10 -1.21 2.11 -7.01
N GLY A 11 -0.45 3.16 -6.73
CA GLY A 11 -0.23 4.26 -7.66
C GLY A 11 -1.54 4.96 -8.07
N ALA A 12 -1.59 5.44 -9.32
CA ALA A 12 -2.72 6.23 -9.81
C ALA A 12 -4.00 5.42 -10.06
N ASN A 13 -3.91 4.08 -10.13
CA ASN A 13 -5.01 3.21 -10.55
C ASN A 13 -5.29 2.10 -9.51
N PRO A 14 -5.74 2.45 -8.30
CA PRO A 14 -6.12 1.46 -7.30
C PRO A 14 -7.31 0.60 -7.75
N PRO A 15 -7.38 -0.64 -7.25
CA PRO A 15 -8.46 -1.56 -7.62
C PRO A 15 -9.81 -1.00 -7.16
N ASP A 16 -10.85 -1.22 -7.97
CA ASP A 16 -12.23 -0.98 -7.53
C ASP A 16 -12.56 -1.98 -6.41
N PRO A 17 -12.80 -1.54 -5.17
CA PRO A 17 -13.08 -2.44 -4.06
C PRO A 17 -14.38 -3.22 -4.24
N LYS A 18 -15.29 -2.81 -5.13
CA LYS A 18 -16.62 -3.42 -5.34
C LYS A 18 -17.39 -3.61 -4.05
N TRP A 19 -17.42 -2.60 -3.19
CA TRP A 19 -18.08 -2.70 -1.89
C TRP A 19 -19.54 -3.18 -2.03
N PRO A 20 -20.03 -3.99 -1.07
CA PRO A 20 -21.40 -4.50 -1.08
C PRO A 20 -22.44 -3.41 -1.31
N GLY A 21 -23.44 -3.70 -2.15
CA GLY A 21 -24.48 -2.74 -2.50
C GLY A 21 -24.03 -1.58 -3.39
N GLY A 22 -22.81 -1.64 -3.94
CA GLY A 22 -22.24 -0.53 -4.73
C GLY A 22 -21.93 0.69 -3.87
N ALA A 23 -21.51 0.45 -2.61
CA ALA A 23 -21.25 1.52 -1.67
C ALA A 23 -20.14 2.46 -2.16
N HIS A 24 -20.36 3.76 -2.01
CA HIS A 24 -19.39 4.80 -2.35
C HIS A 24 -18.25 4.86 -1.33
N VAL A 25 -18.51 4.47 -0.09
CA VAL A 25 -17.52 4.41 0.98
C VAL A 25 -17.88 3.28 1.95
N ALA A 26 -16.86 2.55 2.41
CA ALA A 26 -16.97 1.65 3.55
C ALA A 26 -16.54 2.39 4.82
N VAL A 27 -17.41 2.55 5.81
CA VAL A 27 -17.09 3.24 7.07
C VAL A 27 -16.95 2.19 8.19
N GLN A 28 -15.81 2.24 8.87
CA GLN A 28 -15.41 1.23 9.84
C GLN A 28 -15.07 1.89 11.19
N PHE A 29 -15.86 1.60 12.22
CA PHE A 29 -15.68 2.11 13.58
C PHE A 29 -14.89 1.14 14.44
N VAL A 30 -13.75 1.59 14.97
CA VAL A 30 -12.93 0.85 15.94
C VAL A 30 -13.12 1.44 17.33
N VAL A 31 -13.49 0.60 18.30
CA VAL A 31 -13.46 0.94 19.72
C VAL A 31 -12.29 0.20 20.37
N ASN A 32 -11.29 0.95 20.83
CA ASN A 32 -10.15 0.42 21.56
C ASN A 32 -10.57 0.15 23.02
N TYR A 33 -10.29 -1.05 23.50
CA TYR A 33 -10.50 -1.46 24.88
C TYR A 33 -9.13 -1.80 25.50
N GLU A 34 -8.56 -0.82 26.18
CA GLU A 34 -7.18 -0.84 26.68
C GLU A 34 -7.14 -0.69 28.21
N GLU A 35 -8.25 -0.24 28.80
CA GLU A 35 -8.40 0.05 30.21
C GLU A 35 -8.23 -1.21 31.08
N GLY A 36 -7.15 -1.23 31.87
CA GLY A 36 -6.68 -2.38 32.64
C GLY A 36 -5.50 -3.13 32.00
N GLY A 37 -5.07 -2.71 30.81
CA GLY A 37 -3.94 -3.25 30.07
C GLY A 37 -2.75 -2.31 29.93
N GLU A 38 -2.91 -1.02 30.29
CA GLU A 38 -1.92 0.06 30.20
C GLU A 38 -0.74 -0.09 31.19
N ASN A 39 0.24 0.81 31.10
CA ASN A 39 1.37 0.81 32.03
C ASN A 39 0.92 1.06 33.47
N CYS A 40 1.19 0.12 34.36
CA CYS A 40 0.97 0.27 35.79
C CYS A 40 1.96 -0.60 36.57
N VAL A 41 2.48 -0.08 37.69
CA VAL A 41 3.33 -0.87 38.60
C VAL A 41 2.60 -2.11 39.16
N LEU A 42 1.26 -2.09 39.20
CA LEU A 42 0.45 -3.25 39.58
C LEU A 42 0.45 -4.36 38.52
N HIS A 43 0.83 -4.03 37.28
CA HIS A 43 0.98 -4.97 36.18
C HIS A 43 2.43 -5.46 36.01
N GLY A 44 3.35 -4.99 36.88
CA GLY A 44 4.78 -5.30 36.81
C GLY A 44 5.60 -4.32 35.97
N ASP A 45 4.98 -3.22 35.48
CA ASP A 45 5.70 -2.22 34.69
C ASP A 45 6.56 -1.30 35.57
N LYS A 46 7.59 -0.69 34.98
CA LYS A 46 8.56 0.15 35.72
C LYS A 46 7.99 1.50 36.18
N ALA A 47 6.89 1.96 35.59
CA ALA A 47 6.32 3.27 35.84
C ALA A 47 4.81 3.28 35.56
N SER A 48 4.13 4.35 35.99
CA SER A 48 2.74 4.61 35.62
C SER A 48 2.58 5.00 34.14
N GLU A 49 1.37 4.83 33.61
CA GLU A 49 0.98 5.35 32.30
C GLU A 49 1.07 6.88 32.21
N ALA A 50 1.27 7.34 30.98
CA ALA A 50 1.41 8.75 30.61
C ALA A 50 0.74 9.09 29.28
N PHE A 51 0.32 8.09 28.49
CA PHE A 51 -0.24 8.29 27.16
C PHE A 51 -1.77 8.32 27.16
N LEU A 52 -2.36 9.02 26.18
CA LEU A 52 -3.81 9.13 25.92
C LEU A 52 -4.70 9.27 27.16
N SER A 53 -4.52 10.38 27.89
CA SER A 53 -5.35 10.76 29.03
C SER A 53 -5.71 12.25 29.00
N GLU A 54 -6.53 12.70 29.94
CA GLU A 54 -6.83 14.13 30.12
C GLU A 54 -5.61 14.94 30.59
N ILE A 55 -4.55 14.29 31.06
CA ILE A 55 -3.30 14.91 31.51
C ILE A 55 -2.34 14.96 30.33
N VAL A 56 -2.61 15.84 29.37
CA VAL A 56 -1.75 16.01 28.19
C VAL A 56 -0.36 16.45 28.63
N GLY A 57 0.66 15.71 28.19
CA GLY A 57 2.06 15.95 28.61
C GLY A 57 2.43 15.31 29.95
N ALA A 58 1.60 14.39 30.47
CA ALA A 58 2.01 13.54 31.60
C ALA A 58 3.35 12.85 31.30
N ALA A 59 4.17 12.70 32.34
CA ALA A 59 5.37 11.87 32.30
C ALA A 59 5.13 10.59 33.13
N PRO A 60 5.70 9.44 32.73
CA PRO A 60 5.65 8.23 33.55
C PRO A 60 6.28 8.48 34.93
N TRP A 61 5.69 7.97 36.00
CA TRP A 61 6.25 8.07 37.36
C TRP A 61 6.96 6.76 37.72
N PRO A 62 8.31 6.72 37.75
CA PRO A 62 9.04 5.48 38.03
C PRO A 62 8.73 4.93 39.42
N GLY A 63 8.45 3.62 39.50
CA GLY A 63 8.17 2.90 40.74
C GLY A 63 6.93 3.37 41.50
N GLN A 64 6.08 4.19 40.88
CA GLN A 64 4.93 4.80 41.54
C GLN A 64 3.64 4.58 40.75
N ARG A 65 2.54 4.55 41.49
CA ARG A 65 1.19 4.65 40.94
C ARG A 65 0.85 6.10 40.65
N HIS A 66 0.11 6.34 39.59
CA HIS A 66 -0.40 7.67 39.25
C HIS A 66 -1.92 7.64 39.38
N TRP A 67 -2.42 7.96 40.57
CA TRP A 67 -3.84 7.83 40.92
C TRP A 67 -4.78 8.54 39.93
N ASN A 68 -4.44 9.76 39.50
CA ASN A 68 -5.25 10.49 38.53
C ASN A 68 -5.32 9.73 37.19
N MET A 69 -4.19 9.22 36.70
CA MET A 69 -4.12 8.44 35.47
C MET A 69 -4.96 7.17 35.55
N GLU A 70 -4.79 6.38 36.62
CA GLU A 70 -5.56 5.15 36.85
C GLU A 70 -7.07 5.46 36.83
N SER A 71 -7.51 6.50 37.57
CA SER A 71 -8.94 6.88 37.60
C SER A 71 -9.48 7.38 36.25
N ILE A 72 -8.62 7.96 35.39
CA ILE A 72 -9.00 8.36 34.02
C ILE A 72 -9.21 7.12 33.15
N TYR A 73 -8.34 6.12 33.25
CA TYR A 73 -8.50 4.84 32.56
C TYR A 73 -9.72 4.09 33.08
N GLU A 74 -9.91 4.00 34.40
CA GLU A 74 -11.09 3.39 35.00
C GLU A 74 -12.40 4.00 34.49
N TYR A 75 -12.45 5.31 34.19
CA TYR A 75 -13.65 5.93 33.59
C TYR A 75 -14.04 5.26 32.26
N GLY A 76 -13.05 4.89 31.43
CA GLY A 76 -13.29 4.20 30.17
C GLY A 76 -14.03 2.88 30.38
N ALA A 77 -13.50 2.00 31.21
CA ALA A 77 -14.13 0.70 31.52
C ALA A 77 -15.47 0.83 32.27
N ARG A 78 -15.57 1.80 33.19
CA ARG A 78 -16.73 1.94 34.11
C ARG A 78 -17.91 2.68 33.51
N ALA A 79 -17.69 3.61 32.58
CA ALA A 79 -18.73 4.49 32.08
C ALA A 79 -18.64 4.76 30.57
N GLY A 80 -17.43 4.95 30.05
CA GLY A 80 -17.19 5.24 28.64
C GLY A 80 -17.67 4.12 27.73
N PHE A 81 -17.20 2.89 27.98
CA PHE A 81 -17.56 1.68 27.25
C PHE A 81 -19.08 1.51 27.15
N TRP A 82 -19.79 1.49 28.29
CA TRP A 82 -21.24 1.29 28.33
C TRP A 82 -22.02 2.35 27.57
N ARG A 83 -21.49 3.58 27.49
CA ARG A 83 -22.11 4.65 26.69
C ARG A 83 -21.93 4.41 25.21
N LEU A 84 -20.74 3.98 24.78
CA LEU A 84 -20.46 3.66 23.38
C LEU A 84 -21.24 2.42 22.93
N LEU A 85 -21.30 1.39 23.77
CA LEU A 85 -22.12 0.19 23.52
C LEU A 85 -23.57 0.58 23.19
N ARG A 86 -24.24 1.33 24.08
CA ARG A 86 -25.61 1.78 23.82
C ARG A 86 -25.74 2.59 22.53
N LEU A 87 -24.83 3.53 22.29
CA LEU A 87 -24.86 4.36 21.07
C LEU A 87 -24.82 3.50 19.81
N PHE A 88 -23.87 2.56 19.73
CA PHE A 88 -23.71 1.73 18.53
C PHE A 88 -24.81 0.68 18.39
N THR A 89 -25.26 0.06 19.49
CA THR A 89 -26.39 -0.87 19.49
C THR A 89 -27.68 -0.18 19.06
N GLU A 90 -28.02 0.98 19.63
CA GLU A 90 -29.21 1.76 19.25
C GLU A 90 -29.17 2.25 17.80
N ALA A 91 -27.97 2.51 17.27
CA ALA A 91 -27.77 2.93 15.89
C ALA A 91 -27.70 1.75 14.89
N GLU A 92 -27.67 0.50 15.37
CA GLU A 92 -27.42 -0.71 14.58
C GLU A 92 -26.14 -0.62 13.73
N VAL A 93 -25.10 -0.02 14.30
CA VAL A 93 -23.82 0.17 13.62
C VAL A 93 -22.85 -0.93 14.07
N PRO A 94 -22.30 -1.72 13.14
CA PRO A 94 -21.28 -2.72 13.47
C PRO A 94 -19.98 -2.08 13.97
N VAL A 95 -19.34 -2.74 14.93
CA VAL A 95 -18.10 -2.28 15.58
C VAL A 95 -17.06 -3.39 15.57
N THR A 96 -15.81 -3.00 15.38
CA THR A 96 -14.65 -3.82 15.72
C THR A 96 -14.02 -3.29 17.01
N CYS A 97 -13.91 -4.13 18.01
CA CYS A 97 -13.12 -3.86 19.20
C CYS A 97 -11.65 -4.21 18.93
N TYR A 98 -10.75 -3.29 19.25
CA TYR A 98 -9.34 -3.61 19.45
C TYR A 98 -9.12 -3.84 20.94
N GLY A 99 -9.14 -5.11 21.34
CA GLY A 99 -9.12 -5.53 22.72
C GLY A 99 -7.73 -5.96 23.17
N VAL A 100 -7.16 -5.25 24.15
CA VAL A 100 -5.91 -5.65 24.79
C VAL A 100 -6.21 -6.87 25.66
N ALA A 101 -5.52 -7.99 25.45
CA ALA A 101 -5.91 -9.27 26.03
C ALA A 101 -6.00 -9.24 27.57
N THR A 102 -5.08 -8.56 28.25
CA THR A 102 -5.13 -8.38 29.70
C THR A 102 -6.27 -7.46 30.17
N ALA A 103 -6.64 -6.45 29.39
CA ALA A 103 -7.79 -5.59 29.67
C ALA A 103 -9.12 -6.37 29.56
N LEU A 104 -9.25 -7.20 28.52
CA LEU A 104 -10.38 -8.11 28.34
C LEU A 104 -10.51 -9.09 29.52
N ALA A 105 -9.41 -9.70 29.95
CA ALA A 105 -9.39 -10.62 31.10
C ALA A 105 -9.83 -9.98 32.42
N ARG A 106 -9.59 -8.67 32.59
CA ARG A 106 -10.04 -7.90 33.76
C ARG A 106 -11.49 -7.42 33.67
N SER A 107 -12.15 -7.62 32.53
CA SER A 107 -13.43 -6.98 32.19
C SER A 107 -14.46 -7.96 31.61
N PRO A 108 -14.79 -9.06 32.33
CA PRO A 108 -15.64 -10.13 31.79
C PRO A 108 -17.04 -9.65 31.39
N ASP A 109 -17.63 -8.71 32.12
CA ASP A 109 -18.96 -8.16 31.81
C ASP A 109 -18.95 -7.35 30.49
N GLN A 110 -17.87 -6.61 30.24
CA GLN A 110 -17.69 -5.87 28.99
C GLN A 110 -17.45 -6.82 27.81
N VAL A 111 -16.67 -7.89 28.00
CA VAL A 111 -16.48 -8.93 26.97
C VAL A 111 -17.80 -9.58 26.62
N ALA A 112 -18.59 -10.00 27.61
CA ALA A 112 -19.91 -10.58 27.39
C ALA A 112 -20.84 -9.62 26.63
N ALA A 113 -20.82 -8.34 26.98
CA ALA A 113 -21.61 -7.32 26.30
C ALA A 113 -21.18 -7.07 24.85
N MET A 114 -19.86 -7.10 24.54
CA MET A 114 -19.36 -7.03 23.17
C MET A 114 -19.85 -8.22 22.34
N GLN A 115 -19.82 -9.43 22.90
CA GLN A 115 -20.28 -10.65 22.24
C GLN A 115 -21.79 -10.63 21.99
N GLU A 116 -22.58 -10.23 22.98
CA GLU A 116 -24.04 -10.08 22.85
C GLU A 116 -24.40 -9.06 21.76
N ALA A 117 -23.66 -7.95 21.68
CA ALA A 117 -23.83 -6.94 20.65
C ALA A 117 -23.28 -7.34 19.27
N GLY A 118 -22.66 -8.53 19.13
CA GLY A 118 -22.10 -9.00 17.87
C GLY A 118 -20.89 -8.22 17.36
N TRP A 119 -20.18 -7.51 18.25
CA TRP A 119 -18.95 -6.82 17.92
C TRP A 119 -17.89 -7.85 17.49
N GLU A 120 -17.08 -7.50 16.49
CA GLU A 120 -15.83 -8.22 16.29
C GLU A 120 -14.89 -7.86 17.45
N ILE A 121 -14.16 -8.84 18.00
CA ILE A 121 -13.10 -8.58 18.99
C ILE A 121 -11.78 -9.03 18.38
N ALA A 122 -10.99 -8.08 17.88
CA ALA A 122 -9.65 -8.29 17.34
C ALA A 122 -8.60 -7.99 18.42
N SER A 123 -7.44 -8.63 18.28
CA SER A 123 -6.36 -8.49 19.26
C SER A 123 -5.72 -7.11 19.18
N HIS A 124 -5.58 -6.46 20.34
CA HIS A 124 -4.79 -5.26 20.51
C HIS A 124 -3.47 -5.52 21.29
N GLY A 125 -2.91 -6.71 21.14
CA GLY A 125 -1.73 -7.15 21.88
C GLY A 125 -2.03 -7.66 23.29
N LEU A 126 -0.99 -8.17 23.97
CA LEU A 126 -1.12 -8.66 25.34
C LEU A 126 -1.35 -7.51 26.33
N ARG A 127 -0.56 -6.45 26.13
CA ARG A 127 -0.45 -5.26 26.97
C ARG A 127 -0.50 -4.02 26.09
N TRP A 128 -1.00 -2.92 26.63
CA TRP A 128 -0.98 -1.63 25.94
C TRP A 128 0.29 -0.86 26.31
N ILE A 129 1.42 -1.24 25.70
CA ILE A 129 2.74 -0.66 25.95
C ILE A 129 3.43 -0.24 24.63
N ASP A 130 4.60 0.38 24.73
CA ASP A 130 5.43 0.74 23.58
C ASP A 130 6.38 -0.43 23.24
N TYR A 131 6.15 -1.09 22.10
CA TYR A 131 6.98 -2.21 21.64
C TYR A 131 8.24 -1.75 20.89
N ARG A 132 8.46 -0.44 20.65
CA ARG A 132 9.54 0.10 19.79
C ARG A 132 10.88 -0.60 19.96
N ASP A 133 11.28 -0.82 21.20
CA ASP A 133 12.61 -1.32 21.59
C ASP A 133 12.59 -2.80 22.06
N HIS A 134 11.48 -3.53 21.86
CA HIS A 134 11.37 -4.95 22.23
C HIS A 134 12.21 -5.85 21.32
N ALA A 135 12.82 -6.89 21.90
CA ALA A 135 13.44 -7.95 21.13
C ALA A 135 12.37 -8.77 20.37
N PRO A 136 12.64 -9.22 19.13
CA PRO A 136 11.67 -10.00 18.34
C PRO A 136 11.11 -11.23 19.06
N GLU A 137 11.93 -11.89 19.87
CA GLU A 137 11.55 -13.09 20.62
C GLU A 137 10.61 -12.78 21.78
N ASP A 138 10.83 -11.66 22.47
CA ASP A 138 9.95 -11.20 23.55
C ASP A 138 8.60 -10.75 22.99
N GLU A 139 8.62 -10.02 21.87
CA GLU A 139 7.40 -9.59 21.19
C GLU A 139 6.60 -10.79 20.64
N ARG A 140 7.26 -11.80 20.08
CA ARG A 140 6.58 -13.04 19.64
C ARG A 140 5.93 -13.76 20.82
N ARG A 141 6.63 -13.88 21.95
CA ARG A 141 6.08 -14.50 23.16
C ARG A 141 4.85 -13.75 23.68
N ASP A 142 4.88 -12.42 23.67
CA ASP A 142 3.72 -11.60 24.04
C ASP A 142 2.57 -11.79 23.05
N MET A 143 2.85 -11.90 21.74
CA MET A 143 1.84 -12.16 20.72
C MET A 143 1.14 -13.50 20.93
N GLU A 144 1.90 -14.58 21.15
CA GLU A 144 1.37 -15.91 21.44
C GLU A 144 0.53 -15.92 22.72
N ALA A 145 1.02 -15.26 23.78
CA ALA A 145 0.28 -15.11 25.03
C ALA A 145 -1.01 -14.29 24.86
N ALA A 146 -0.99 -13.24 24.02
CA ALA A 146 -2.17 -12.44 23.70
C ALA A 146 -3.23 -13.30 23.00
N ILE A 147 -2.84 -14.06 21.98
CA ILE A 147 -3.72 -14.96 21.23
C ILE A 147 -4.37 -15.98 22.17
N GLN A 148 -3.55 -16.61 23.03
CA GLN A 148 -4.02 -17.61 23.99
C GLN A 148 -5.01 -17.00 24.99
N LEU A 149 -4.66 -15.88 25.62
CA LEU A 149 -5.54 -15.22 26.58
C LEU A 149 -6.83 -14.72 25.92
N HIS A 150 -6.75 -14.24 24.68
CA HIS A 150 -7.91 -13.81 23.92
C HIS A 150 -8.87 -14.98 23.68
N TYR A 151 -8.36 -16.17 23.34
CA TYR A 151 -9.17 -17.38 23.25
C TYR A 151 -9.80 -17.76 24.60
N GLU A 152 -9.04 -17.69 25.69
CA GLU A 152 -9.54 -18.02 27.04
C GLU A 152 -10.70 -17.12 27.48
N VAL A 153 -10.64 -15.82 27.19
CA VAL A 153 -11.63 -14.84 27.68
C VAL A 153 -12.80 -14.64 26.72
N THR A 154 -12.61 -14.87 25.42
CA THR A 154 -13.68 -14.68 24.41
C THR A 154 -14.24 -15.98 23.86
N GLY A 155 -13.61 -17.13 24.14
CA GLY A 155 -13.96 -18.42 23.53
C GLY A 155 -13.62 -18.54 22.05
N ALA A 156 -12.97 -17.54 21.45
CA ALA A 156 -12.58 -17.52 20.05
C ALA A 156 -11.19 -16.92 19.87
N ARG A 157 -10.45 -17.44 18.88
CA ARG A 157 -9.20 -16.85 18.45
C ARG A 157 -9.46 -15.50 17.77
N PRO A 158 -8.65 -14.45 18.02
CA PRO A 158 -8.77 -13.19 17.30
C PRO A 158 -8.42 -13.37 15.82
N ALA A 159 -9.28 -12.86 14.94
CA ALA A 159 -9.05 -12.88 13.49
C ALA A 159 -8.20 -11.69 13.01
N GLY A 160 -8.15 -10.60 13.76
CA GLY A 160 -7.37 -9.41 13.43
C GLY A 160 -6.28 -9.10 14.46
N TRP A 161 -5.23 -8.42 14.02
CA TRP A 161 -4.17 -7.91 14.88
C TRP A 161 -3.89 -6.41 14.66
N TYR A 162 -3.71 -5.68 15.77
CA TYR A 162 -3.19 -4.31 15.79
C TYR A 162 -2.39 -4.09 17.08
N THR A 163 -1.14 -3.66 17.03
CA THR A 163 -0.37 -3.29 18.24
C THR A 163 -0.41 -1.78 18.50
N GLY A 164 -0.45 -0.97 17.45
CA GLY A 164 -0.39 0.49 17.51
C GLY A 164 1.04 1.01 17.68
N ARG A 165 1.59 0.92 18.89
CA ARG A 165 2.98 1.34 19.16
C ARG A 165 3.93 0.18 18.89
N THR A 166 4.20 -0.06 17.62
CA THR A 166 4.92 -1.21 17.09
C THR A 166 6.44 -1.14 17.31
N SER A 167 7.09 -2.30 17.29
CA SER A 167 8.50 -2.42 16.92
C SER A 167 8.65 -2.45 15.39
N ILE A 168 9.88 -2.49 14.87
CA ILE A 168 10.10 -2.74 13.43
C ILE A 168 9.73 -4.17 13.00
N ASN A 169 9.54 -5.08 13.95
CA ASN A 169 9.26 -6.50 13.71
C ASN A 169 7.76 -6.82 13.71
N THR A 170 6.91 -6.00 14.33
CA THR A 170 5.53 -6.34 14.66
C THR A 170 4.73 -6.88 13.49
N VAL A 171 4.71 -6.15 12.36
CA VAL A 171 3.93 -6.54 11.17
C VAL A 171 4.42 -7.86 10.59
N ARG A 172 5.75 -8.05 10.53
CA ARG A 172 6.37 -9.30 10.07
C ARG A 172 6.04 -10.46 11.02
N LEU A 173 6.15 -10.25 12.32
CA LEU A 173 5.84 -11.28 13.33
C LEU A 173 4.37 -11.72 13.26
N ALA A 174 3.44 -10.76 13.11
CA ALA A 174 2.02 -11.04 12.97
C ALA A 174 1.72 -11.81 11.67
N ALA A 175 2.35 -11.43 10.56
CA ALA A 175 2.24 -12.15 9.30
C ALA A 175 2.81 -13.58 9.39
N GLU A 176 3.97 -13.75 10.01
CA GLU A 176 4.62 -15.06 10.22
C GLU A 176 3.80 -16.02 11.10
N GLU A 177 3.03 -15.50 12.06
CA GLU A 177 2.15 -16.30 12.89
C GLU A 177 1.08 -17.02 12.05
N GLY A 178 0.60 -16.38 10.97
CA GLY A 178 -0.16 -17.00 9.89
C GLY A 178 -1.63 -17.34 10.19
N GLY A 179 -2.12 -17.05 11.40
CA GLY A 179 -3.50 -17.30 11.82
C GLY A 179 -4.42 -16.08 11.78
N PHE A 180 -3.94 -14.92 11.33
CA PHE A 180 -4.72 -13.69 11.23
C PHE A 180 -5.34 -13.50 9.84
N ASP A 181 -6.61 -13.12 9.84
CA ASP A 181 -7.31 -12.72 8.63
C ASP A 181 -6.83 -11.37 8.09
N TYR A 182 -6.41 -10.47 8.99
CA TYR A 182 -5.83 -9.18 8.63
C TYR A 182 -4.91 -8.62 9.75
N VAL A 183 -3.99 -7.74 9.36
CA VAL A 183 -3.15 -6.92 10.26
C VAL A 183 -3.40 -5.43 9.95
N SER A 184 -3.35 -4.55 10.96
CA SER A 184 -3.73 -3.14 10.80
C SER A 184 -2.70 -2.12 11.28
N ASP A 185 -1.46 -2.54 11.52
CA ASP A 185 -0.35 -1.70 11.95
C ASP A 185 0.28 -0.89 10.79
N THR A 186 -0.56 -0.32 9.92
CA THR A 186 -0.15 0.61 8.85
C THR A 186 -1.13 1.77 8.72
N TYR A 187 -0.69 2.86 8.10
CA TYR A 187 -1.45 4.12 7.97
C TYR A 187 -1.24 4.74 6.58
N ASP A 188 -1.08 3.88 5.57
CA ASP A 188 -0.41 4.17 4.30
C ASP A 188 -1.30 4.04 3.07
N ASP A 189 -2.57 3.67 3.23
CA ASP A 189 -3.53 3.61 2.12
C ASP A 189 -4.99 3.76 2.64
N GLU A 190 -5.91 3.98 1.72
CA GLU A 190 -7.36 4.07 1.94
C GLU A 190 -8.09 2.79 1.49
N LEU A 191 -7.32 1.74 1.13
CA LEU A 191 -7.79 0.41 0.75
C LEU A 191 -6.94 -0.69 1.41
N PRO A 192 -7.51 -1.88 1.66
CA PRO A 192 -6.73 -3.06 2.01
C PRO A 192 -5.75 -3.44 0.91
N TYR A 193 -4.62 -4.05 1.27
CA TYR A 193 -3.65 -4.57 0.30
C TYR A 193 -2.94 -5.82 0.84
N TRP A 194 -2.27 -6.56 -0.04
CA TRP A 194 -1.54 -7.78 0.32
C TRP A 194 -0.07 -7.48 0.61
N PHE A 195 0.37 -7.79 1.82
CA PHE A 195 1.75 -7.71 2.26
C PHE A 195 2.49 -9.04 2.07
N GLU A 196 3.60 -8.94 1.34
CA GLU A 196 4.65 -9.92 1.10
C GLU A 196 5.50 -10.28 2.33
N HIS A 197 5.52 -11.51 2.85
CA HIS A 197 6.58 -11.90 3.81
C HIS A 197 7.19 -13.27 3.51
N ASP A 198 8.42 -13.46 4.01
CA ASP A 198 9.11 -14.74 3.92
C ASP A 198 8.52 -15.69 4.97
N GLY A 199 8.12 -16.88 4.52
CA GLY A 199 7.64 -17.97 5.34
C GLY A 199 8.80 -18.79 5.92
N PRO A 200 8.55 -19.58 6.99
CA PRO A 200 9.58 -20.37 7.65
C PRO A 200 10.16 -21.49 6.76
N ASP A 201 9.48 -21.85 5.68
CA ASP A 201 9.91 -22.82 4.66
C ASP A 201 10.59 -22.15 3.44
N GLY A 202 10.87 -20.84 3.52
CA GLY A 202 11.39 -20.05 2.41
C GLY A 202 10.36 -19.72 1.32
N SER A 203 9.07 -20.05 1.54
CA SER A 203 8.00 -19.64 0.64
C SER A 203 7.58 -18.19 0.89
N THR A 204 7.17 -17.47 -0.15
CA THR A 204 6.57 -16.14 0.02
C THR A 204 5.10 -16.28 0.37
N LYS A 205 4.67 -15.73 1.51
CA LYS A 205 3.28 -15.81 1.99
C LYS A 205 2.64 -14.42 2.03
N PRO A 206 1.34 -14.30 1.68
CA PRO A 206 0.61 -13.06 1.76
C PRO A 206 -0.07 -12.88 3.13
N GLN A 207 -0.02 -11.67 3.67
CA GLN A 207 -0.84 -11.21 4.78
C GLN A 207 -1.71 -10.05 4.30
N LEU A 208 -3.02 -10.09 4.56
CA LEU A 208 -3.87 -8.95 4.25
C LEU A 208 -3.59 -7.84 5.26
N ILE A 209 -3.26 -6.66 4.75
CA ILE A 209 -3.19 -5.42 5.51
C ILE A 209 -4.49 -4.66 5.28
N ILE A 210 -5.09 -4.21 6.38
CA ILE A 210 -6.15 -3.21 6.36
C ILE A 210 -5.59 -2.01 7.10
N PRO A 211 -5.22 -0.91 6.42
CA PRO A 211 -4.69 0.28 7.07
C PRO A 211 -5.66 0.85 8.11
N TYR A 212 -5.11 1.53 9.12
CA TYR A 212 -5.85 2.20 10.17
C TYR A 212 -5.61 3.73 10.13
N THR A 213 -5.94 4.45 11.20
CA THR A 213 -5.87 5.92 11.25
C THR A 213 -5.35 6.42 12.59
N LEU A 214 -4.52 7.48 12.54
CA LEU A 214 -4.12 8.29 13.70
C LEU A 214 -4.69 9.72 13.63
N ASP A 215 -5.41 10.04 12.56
CA ASP A 215 -5.95 11.36 12.25
C ASP A 215 -7.48 11.43 12.48
N ALA A 216 -8.26 10.54 11.85
CA ALA A 216 -9.67 10.30 12.12
C ALA A 216 -9.83 9.45 13.40
N ASN A 217 -9.20 9.91 14.48
CA ASN A 217 -9.04 9.17 15.71
C ASN A 217 -9.22 10.09 16.93
N ASP A 218 -10.06 9.70 17.89
CA ASP A 218 -10.32 10.48 19.09
C ASP A 218 -9.11 10.58 20.04
N MET A 219 -8.05 9.77 19.81
CA MET A 219 -6.75 9.94 20.48
C MET A 219 -6.26 11.38 20.40
N ARG A 220 -6.65 12.09 19.34
CA ARG A 220 -6.26 13.47 19.11
C ARG A 220 -6.76 14.40 20.19
N PHE A 221 -7.85 14.11 20.90
CA PHE A 221 -8.25 14.89 22.08
C PHE A 221 -7.19 14.90 23.21
N ALA A 222 -6.26 13.95 23.21
CA ALA A 222 -5.21 13.79 24.22
C ALA A 222 -3.79 13.99 23.64
N THR A 223 -3.66 14.67 22.49
CA THR A 223 -2.36 14.97 21.87
C THR A 223 -2.12 16.48 21.76
N PRO A 224 -0.86 16.95 21.67
CA PRO A 224 -0.55 18.39 21.69
C PRO A 224 -1.25 19.25 20.62
N GLN A 225 -1.42 18.75 19.39
CA GLN A 225 -2.12 19.48 18.34
C GLN A 225 -3.65 19.46 18.51
N GLY A 226 -4.15 18.51 19.29
CA GLY A 226 -5.47 17.89 19.33
C GLY A 226 -6.74 18.70 19.16
N PHE A 227 -7.85 17.98 18.98
CA PHE A 227 -9.19 18.57 18.98
C PHE A 227 -9.51 19.19 20.34
N ASN A 228 -9.86 20.48 20.36
CA ASN A 228 -10.25 21.20 21.58
C ASN A 228 -11.71 20.95 21.97
N SER A 229 -12.56 20.54 21.03
CA SER A 229 -13.99 20.31 21.26
C SER A 229 -14.53 19.22 20.35
N GLY A 230 -15.72 18.69 20.71
CA GLY A 230 -16.43 17.72 19.89
C GLY A 230 -16.68 18.21 18.45
N ASP A 231 -16.96 19.51 18.26
CA ASP A 231 -17.23 20.08 16.94
C ASP A 231 -16.05 19.94 15.97
N GLN A 232 -14.81 20.08 16.47
CA GLN A 232 -13.63 19.90 15.63
C GLN A 232 -13.46 18.45 15.18
N PHE A 233 -13.74 17.49 16.07
CA PHE A 233 -13.71 16.07 15.69
C PHE A 233 -14.83 15.74 14.70
N PHE A 234 -16.07 16.19 14.95
CA PHE A 234 -17.18 16.01 14.01
C PHE A 234 -16.87 16.61 12.64
N ALA A 235 -16.36 17.85 12.59
CA ALA A 235 -16.02 18.51 11.34
C ALA A 235 -14.93 17.73 10.58
N TYR A 236 -13.90 17.25 11.27
CA TYR A 236 -12.84 16.45 10.65
C TYR A 236 -13.41 15.15 10.05
N LEU A 237 -14.19 14.40 10.85
CA LEU A 237 -14.81 13.16 10.37
C LEU A 237 -15.75 13.41 9.18
N ARG A 238 -16.56 14.47 9.23
CA ARG A 238 -17.46 14.85 8.13
C ARG A 238 -16.68 15.16 6.87
N ASP A 239 -15.65 15.99 6.95
CA ASP A 239 -14.88 16.41 5.78
C ASP A 239 -14.12 15.22 5.15
N SER A 240 -13.58 14.32 5.98
CA SER A 240 -13.02 13.04 5.52
C SER A 240 -14.06 12.17 4.81
N PHE A 241 -15.25 12.01 5.41
CA PHE A 241 -16.34 11.25 4.80
C PHE A 241 -16.80 11.86 3.48
N ASP A 242 -17.08 13.16 3.43
CA ASP A 242 -17.59 13.84 2.25
C ASP A 242 -16.61 13.73 1.07
N THR A 243 -15.31 13.81 1.36
CA THR A 243 -14.23 13.63 0.37
C THR A 243 -14.27 12.22 -0.21
N LEU A 244 -14.17 11.20 0.64
CA LEU A 244 -14.16 9.79 0.20
C LEU A 244 -15.46 9.39 -0.49
N TYR A 245 -16.58 9.91 -0.01
CA TYR A 245 -17.90 9.66 -0.58
C TYR A 245 -18.05 10.29 -1.96
N ALA A 246 -17.56 11.52 -2.17
CA ALA A 246 -17.54 12.18 -3.47
C ALA A 246 -16.64 11.44 -4.47
N GLU A 247 -15.47 10.97 -4.05
CA GLU A 247 -14.58 10.16 -4.89
C GLU A 247 -15.22 8.79 -5.24
N GLY A 248 -15.90 8.17 -4.28
CA GLY A 248 -16.70 6.98 -4.49
C GLY A 248 -17.82 7.17 -5.50
N LYS A 249 -18.51 8.33 -5.48
CA LYS A 249 -19.48 8.71 -6.52
C LYS A 249 -18.84 8.89 -7.89
N ALA A 250 -17.60 9.36 -7.93
CA ALA A 250 -16.79 9.47 -9.15
C ALA A 250 -16.16 8.13 -9.60
N GLY A 251 -16.53 6.99 -9.00
CA GLY A 251 -16.06 5.66 -9.38
C GLY A 251 -14.78 5.21 -8.71
N ARG A 252 -14.34 5.88 -7.63
CA ARG A 252 -13.15 5.53 -6.85
C ARG A 252 -13.50 5.30 -5.36
N PRO A 253 -14.33 4.29 -5.02
CA PRO A 253 -14.72 4.06 -3.64
C PRO A 253 -13.54 3.60 -2.78
N ARG A 254 -13.58 3.95 -1.50
CA ARG A 254 -12.53 3.73 -0.49
C ARG A 254 -13.11 3.33 0.86
N MET A 255 -12.25 3.04 1.84
CA MET A 255 -12.68 2.88 3.23
C MET A 255 -12.28 4.08 4.10
N MET A 256 -13.10 4.37 5.11
CA MET A 256 -12.85 5.34 6.16
C MET A 256 -12.73 4.62 7.50
N ASN A 257 -11.58 4.77 8.15
CA ASN A 257 -11.34 4.27 9.51
C ASN A 257 -11.70 5.34 10.54
N ILE A 258 -12.24 4.92 11.69
CA ILE A 258 -12.53 5.82 12.80
C ILE A 258 -12.07 5.18 14.10
N GLY A 259 -11.04 5.77 14.72
CA GLY A 259 -10.49 5.29 15.98
C GLY A 259 -11.14 5.94 17.20
N LEU A 260 -11.57 5.13 18.16
CA LEU A 260 -12.27 5.57 19.36
C LEU A 260 -11.68 4.91 20.60
N HIS A 261 -11.60 5.62 21.72
CA HIS A 261 -11.13 5.09 22.99
C HIS A 261 -12.18 5.30 24.07
N CYS A 262 -12.45 4.26 24.86
CA CYS A 262 -13.51 4.29 25.88
C CYS A 262 -13.35 5.46 26.86
N ARG A 263 -12.12 5.70 27.35
CA ARG A 263 -11.80 6.80 28.27
C ARG A 263 -11.85 8.20 27.65
N LEU A 264 -11.78 8.32 26.32
CA LEU A 264 -11.75 9.60 25.60
C LEU A 264 -13.13 9.96 25.06
N VAL A 265 -13.54 9.48 23.87
CA VAL A 265 -14.83 9.83 23.27
C VAL A 265 -16.02 9.40 24.12
N GLY A 266 -15.85 8.41 25.01
CA GLY A 266 -16.87 8.02 25.98
C GLY A 266 -17.23 9.12 26.99
N ARG A 267 -16.49 10.24 27.06
CA ARG A 267 -16.85 11.43 27.87
C ARG A 267 -18.06 12.15 27.27
N PRO A 268 -19.01 12.67 28.09
CA PRO A 268 -20.24 13.28 27.57
C PRO A 268 -20.01 14.45 26.60
N GLY A 269 -18.98 15.26 26.84
CA GLY A 269 -18.64 16.39 25.97
C GLY A 269 -18.10 16.00 24.59
N ARG A 270 -17.61 14.76 24.42
CA ARG A 270 -17.05 14.25 23.15
C ARG A 270 -18.02 13.32 22.42
N VAL A 271 -18.72 12.44 23.15
CA VAL A 271 -19.65 11.47 22.55
C VAL A 271 -20.78 12.13 21.75
N ALA A 272 -21.17 13.36 22.10
CA ALA A 272 -22.19 14.11 21.36
C ALA A 272 -21.77 14.35 19.89
N ALA A 273 -20.48 14.58 19.64
CA ALA A 273 -19.94 14.73 18.30
C ALA A 273 -19.91 13.40 17.53
N LEU A 274 -19.54 12.30 18.20
CA LEU A 274 -19.59 10.97 17.61
C LEU A 274 -21.02 10.60 17.21
N LYS A 275 -22.01 10.84 18.09
CA LYS A 275 -23.42 10.59 17.76
C LYS A 275 -23.85 11.37 16.52
N ARG A 276 -23.52 12.66 16.44
CA ARG A 276 -23.81 13.50 15.27
C ARG A 276 -23.17 12.94 14.00
N PHE A 277 -21.96 12.42 14.08
CA PHE A 277 -21.30 11.81 12.93
C PHE A 277 -21.95 10.48 12.51
N VAL A 278 -22.34 9.63 13.47
CA VAL A 278 -23.10 8.41 13.18
C VAL A 278 -24.43 8.73 12.51
N ASP A 279 -25.17 9.71 13.03
CA ASP A 279 -26.42 10.17 12.41
C ASP A 279 -26.18 10.72 10.99
N TYR A 280 -25.08 11.45 10.79
CA TYR A 280 -24.68 12.01 9.49
C TYR A 280 -24.41 10.91 8.46
N VAL A 281 -23.57 9.93 8.78
CA VAL A 281 -23.24 8.81 7.88
C VAL A 281 -24.49 8.02 7.50
N ARG A 282 -25.38 7.75 8.47
CA ARG A 282 -26.65 7.04 8.22
C ARG A 282 -27.64 7.81 7.37
N SER A 283 -27.48 9.14 7.25
CA SER A 283 -28.33 9.95 6.38
C SER A 283 -27.95 9.88 4.90
N HIS A 284 -26.83 9.22 4.56
CA HIS A 284 -26.36 9.04 3.19
C HIS A 284 -26.72 7.66 2.63
N ASP A 285 -27.06 7.60 1.34
CA ASP A 285 -27.26 6.34 0.64
C ASP A 285 -25.92 5.71 0.24
N ARG A 286 -25.92 4.39 0.04
CA ARG A 286 -24.75 3.64 -0.45
C ARG A 286 -23.50 3.83 0.42
N VAL A 287 -23.68 3.78 1.73
CA VAL A 287 -22.58 3.61 2.68
C VAL A 287 -22.59 2.19 3.21
N TRP A 288 -21.44 1.52 3.19
CA TRP A 288 -21.29 0.22 3.85
C TRP A 288 -20.70 0.43 5.25
N LEU A 289 -21.52 0.24 6.28
CA LEU A 289 -21.05 0.15 7.66
C LEU A 289 -20.58 -1.28 7.91
N ALA A 290 -19.31 -1.47 8.27
CA ALA A 290 -18.69 -2.79 8.34
C ALA A 290 -17.86 -2.99 9.61
N ARG A 291 -17.71 -4.26 10.04
CA ARG A 291 -16.59 -4.67 10.89
C ARG A 291 -15.35 -4.87 10.02
N ARG A 292 -14.15 -4.80 10.59
CA ARG A 292 -12.90 -5.05 9.86
C ARG A 292 -12.84 -6.46 9.31
N ILE A 293 -13.32 -7.47 10.05
CA ILE A 293 -13.40 -8.84 9.54
C ILE A 293 -14.28 -8.96 8.29
N ASP A 294 -15.34 -8.14 8.17
CA ASP A 294 -16.20 -8.17 7.00
C ASP A 294 -15.48 -7.57 5.79
N ILE A 295 -14.70 -6.50 5.99
CA ILE A 295 -13.80 -5.93 4.96
C ILE A 295 -12.73 -6.95 4.56
N ALA A 296 -12.12 -7.64 5.52
CA ALA A 296 -11.10 -8.65 5.25
C ALA A 296 -11.65 -9.78 4.37
N ARG A 297 -12.82 -10.33 4.74
CA ARG A 297 -13.50 -11.39 3.97
C ARG A 297 -13.87 -10.92 2.57
N HIS A 298 -14.46 -9.73 2.47
CA HIS A 298 -14.81 -9.13 1.18
C HIS A 298 -13.59 -8.96 0.26
N TRP A 299 -12.47 -8.48 0.81
CA TRP A 299 -11.25 -8.28 0.03
C TRP A 299 -10.64 -9.60 -0.44
N LYS A 300 -10.62 -10.62 0.43
CA LYS A 300 -10.12 -11.96 0.08
C LYS A 300 -10.91 -12.59 -1.06
N GLU A 301 -12.22 -12.38 -1.09
CA GLU A 301 -13.11 -12.87 -2.14
C GLU A 301 -12.98 -12.06 -3.44
N THR A 302 -12.99 -10.73 -3.33
CA THR A 302 -13.06 -9.82 -4.48
C THR A 302 -11.70 -9.57 -5.14
N HIS A 303 -10.65 -9.47 -4.32
CA HIS A 303 -9.27 -9.19 -4.69
C HIS A 303 -8.34 -10.24 -4.08
N PRO A 304 -8.50 -11.53 -4.42
CA PRO A 304 -7.65 -12.60 -3.89
C PRO A 304 -6.19 -12.33 -4.24
N PHE A 305 -5.29 -12.71 -3.33
CA PHE A 305 -3.87 -12.55 -3.56
C PHE A 305 -3.44 -13.23 -4.87
N ARG A 306 -2.75 -12.48 -5.73
CA ARG A 306 -2.11 -12.99 -6.94
C ARG A 306 -0.65 -12.65 -6.88
N ARG A 307 0.19 -13.68 -6.74
CA ARG A 307 1.64 -13.51 -6.74
C ARG A 307 2.08 -12.87 -8.07
N PRO A 308 2.79 -11.72 -8.05
CA PRO A 308 3.35 -11.15 -9.27
C PRO A 308 4.32 -12.13 -9.93
N ALA A 309 4.28 -12.22 -11.26
CA ALA A 309 5.16 -13.11 -12.02
C ALA A 309 6.64 -12.70 -11.91
N LEU A 310 6.91 -11.39 -11.86
CA LEU A 310 8.24 -10.81 -11.74
C LEU A 310 8.24 -9.75 -10.65
N ARG A 311 9.31 -9.73 -9.85
CA ARG A 311 9.58 -8.73 -8.81
C ARG A 311 11.04 -8.27 -8.93
N PRO A 312 11.34 -7.36 -9.87
CA PRO A 312 12.69 -6.82 -10.10
C PRO A 312 13.51 -6.55 -8.83
N SER A 313 12.89 -6.00 -7.79
CA SER A 313 13.55 -5.63 -6.53
C SER A 313 14.02 -6.82 -5.68
N LYS A 314 13.43 -8.01 -5.90
CA LYS A 314 13.67 -9.25 -5.16
C LYS A 314 14.33 -10.34 -6.01
N MET A 315 14.66 -10.05 -7.27
CA MET A 315 15.34 -11.02 -8.15
C MET A 315 16.83 -11.08 -7.84
N GLU A 316 17.39 -12.27 -8.00
CA GLU A 316 18.85 -12.48 -8.05
C GLU A 316 19.42 -11.92 -9.35
N PHE A 317 20.70 -11.54 -9.33
CA PHE A 317 21.40 -10.89 -10.44
C PHE A 317 21.20 -11.60 -11.79
N GLU A 318 21.51 -12.90 -11.87
CA GLU A 318 21.41 -13.68 -13.10
C GLU A 318 19.98 -13.73 -13.65
N ALA A 319 18.99 -13.90 -12.77
CA ALA A 319 17.59 -13.91 -13.16
C ALA A 319 17.13 -12.53 -13.65
N PHE A 320 17.59 -11.46 -12.99
CA PHE A 320 17.28 -10.08 -13.36
C PHE A 320 17.86 -9.74 -14.74
N VAL A 321 19.13 -10.04 -14.98
CA VAL A 321 19.79 -9.78 -16.27
C VAL A 321 19.19 -10.66 -17.37
N HIS A 322 18.87 -11.92 -17.08
CA HIS A 322 18.17 -12.79 -18.03
C HIS A 322 16.80 -12.21 -18.43
N ALA A 323 16.02 -11.72 -17.46
CA ALA A 323 14.71 -11.14 -17.74
C ALA A 323 14.83 -9.80 -18.46
N PHE A 324 15.65 -8.88 -17.98
CA PHE A 324 15.62 -7.46 -18.38
C PHE A 324 16.80 -7.01 -19.24
N GLY A 325 17.82 -7.83 -19.44
CA GLY A 325 19.01 -7.49 -20.23
C GLY A 325 18.72 -7.24 -21.72
N GLY A 326 17.61 -7.77 -22.23
CA GLY A 326 17.14 -7.52 -23.60
C GLY A 326 16.32 -6.24 -23.78
N VAL A 327 15.94 -5.56 -22.69
CA VAL A 327 15.04 -4.38 -22.75
C VAL A 327 15.65 -3.27 -23.61
N PHE A 328 16.93 -2.99 -23.42
CA PHE A 328 17.73 -2.17 -24.33
C PHE A 328 18.50 -3.10 -25.26
N GLU A 329 18.11 -3.11 -26.54
CA GLU A 329 18.55 -4.08 -27.54
C GLU A 329 20.06 -4.40 -27.50
N HIS A 330 20.39 -5.69 -27.39
CA HIS A 330 21.77 -6.22 -27.27
C HIS A 330 22.68 -5.48 -26.26
N SER A 331 22.10 -4.84 -25.25
CA SER A 331 22.80 -4.00 -24.28
C SER A 331 22.54 -4.45 -22.83
N PRO A 332 22.87 -5.71 -22.47
CA PRO A 332 22.58 -6.26 -21.13
C PRO A 332 23.28 -5.50 -19.99
N TRP A 333 24.40 -4.82 -20.31
CA TRP A 333 25.12 -3.97 -19.36
C TRP A 333 24.26 -2.89 -18.70
N ILE A 334 23.16 -2.47 -19.35
CA ILE A 334 22.21 -1.52 -18.76
C ILE A 334 21.46 -2.16 -17.59
N ALA A 335 20.99 -3.40 -17.76
CA ALA A 335 20.35 -4.15 -16.69
C ALA A 335 21.35 -4.53 -15.60
N GLU A 336 22.55 -4.97 -15.97
CA GLU A 336 23.63 -5.29 -15.02
C GLU A 336 23.94 -4.11 -14.10
N ARG A 337 24.15 -2.91 -14.66
CA ARG A 337 24.41 -1.70 -13.87
C ARG A 337 23.17 -1.19 -13.12
N ALA A 338 21.97 -1.41 -13.66
CA ALA A 338 20.73 -1.00 -12.98
C ALA A 338 20.44 -1.87 -11.75
N TYR A 339 20.85 -3.15 -11.78
CA TYR A 339 20.76 -4.04 -10.64
C TYR A 339 21.57 -3.54 -9.44
N GLU A 340 22.72 -2.91 -9.70
CA GLU A 340 23.61 -2.33 -8.68
C GLU A 340 23.07 -1.01 -8.10
N LEU A 341 22.12 -0.36 -8.78
CA LEU A 341 21.40 0.76 -8.20
C LEU A 341 20.55 0.32 -7.02
N GLU A 342 20.08 1.31 -6.25
CA GLU A 342 19.06 1.07 -5.26
C GLU A 342 17.74 0.70 -5.95
N LEU A 343 17.30 -0.54 -5.75
CA LEU A 343 16.00 -1.06 -6.19
C LEU A 343 15.13 -1.37 -4.96
N GLY A 344 13.81 -1.29 -5.13
CA GLY A 344 12.82 -1.50 -4.07
C GLY A 344 11.42 -1.63 -4.68
N PRO A 345 10.34 -1.75 -3.88
CA PRO A 345 8.99 -2.02 -4.37
C PRO A 345 8.50 -1.08 -5.47
N ALA A 346 8.92 0.19 -5.45
CA ALA A 346 8.60 1.15 -6.51
C ALA A 346 9.07 0.70 -7.91
N HIS A 347 10.13 -0.12 -7.97
CA HIS A 347 10.72 -0.67 -9.19
C HIS A 347 10.08 -1.98 -9.65
N ASP A 348 9.12 -2.55 -8.89
CA ASP A 348 8.36 -3.75 -9.29
C ASP A 348 7.20 -3.42 -10.25
N SER A 349 7.46 -2.44 -11.13
CA SER A 349 6.51 -1.90 -12.10
C SER A 349 7.23 -1.52 -13.38
N ALA A 350 6.49 -1.45 -14.48
CA ALA A 350 7.06 -1.03 -15.75
C ALA A 350 7.70 0.37 -15.65
N GLY A 351 7.00 1.34 -15.04
CA GLY A 351 7.51 2.71 -14.88
C GLY A 351 8.71 2.81 -13.93
N GLY A 352 8.69 2.05 -12.82
CA GLY A 352 9.77 2.05 -11.85
C GLY A 352 11.05 1.42 -12.40
N LEU A 353 10.97 0.24 -13.01
CA LEU A 353 12.15 -0.38 -13.61
C LEU A 353 12.67 0.43 -14.81
N HIS A 354 11.76 1.02 -15.61
CA HIS A 354 12.12 1.94 -16.68
C HIS A 354 12.97 3.11 -16.17
N ASN A 355 12.60 3.69 -15.04
CA ASN A 355 13.37 4.75 -14.40
C ASN A 355 14.81 4.30 -14.09
N ALA A 356 14.98 3.13 -13.45
CA ALA A 356 16.30 2.60 -13.10
C ALA A 356 17.18 2.35 -14.34
N LEU A 357 16.64 1.70 -15.38
CA LEU A 357 17.38 1.44 -16.62
C LEU A 357 17.73 2.74 -17.35
N CYS A 358 16.82 3.71 -17.41
CA CYS A 358 17.07 5.00 -18.05
C CYS A 358 18.13 5.82 -17.30
N ARG A 359 18.19 5.73 -15.97
CA ARG A 359 19.26 6.39 -15.18
C ARG A 359 20.64 5.88 -15.61
N VAL A 360 20.78 4.57 -15.81
CA VAL A 360 22.01 3.97 -16.31
C VAL A 360 22.31 4.43 -17.73
N PHE A 361 21.32 4.38 -18.64
CA PHE A 361 21.50 4.78 -20.03
C PHE A 361 21.89 6.25 -20.18
N ARG A 362 21.21 7.16 -19.46
CA ARG A 362 21.51 8.60 -19.49
C ARG A 362 22.84 8.95 -18.84
N GLY A 363 23.25 8.18 -17.83
CA GLY A 363 24.53 8.35 -17.13
C GLY A 363 25.74 7.72 -17.84
N ALA A 364 25.51 6.93 -18.90
CA ALA A 364 26.56 6.32 -19.69
C ALA A 364 27.28 7.32 -20.59
N SER A 365 28.50 6.98 -21.01
CA SER A 365 29.26 7.79 -21.96
C SER A 365 28.55 7.88 -23.31
N GLU A 366 28.84 8.93 -24.08
CA GLU A 366 28.26 9.09 -25.42
C GLU A 366 28.54 7.89 -26.32
N ALA A 367 29.74 7.30 -26.23
CA ALA A 367 30.12 6.09 -26.96
C ALA A 367 29.28 4.86 -26.59
N GLU A 368 29.00 4.66 -25.30
CA GLU A 368 28.13 3.57 -24.84
C GLU A 368 26.68 3.80 -25.30
N ARG A 369 26.17 5.03 -25.22
CA ARG A 369 24.83 5.34 -25.72
C ARG A 369 24.74 5.14 -27.23
N LEU A 370 25.74 5.57 -27.99
CA LEU A 370 25.82 5.36 -29.43
C LEU A 370 25.87 3.87 -29.78
N SER A 371 26.58 3.05 -29.00
CA SER A 371 26.59 1.59 -29.15
C SER A 371 25.19 0.98 -29.01
N VAL A 372 24.40 1.47 -28.05
CA VAL A 372 23.00 1.07 -27.90
C VAL A 372 22.18 1.47 -29.13
N LEU A 373 22.33 2.71 -29.63
CA LEU A 373 21.63 3.15 -30.84
C LEU A 373 21.97 2.27 -32.05
N ASN A 374 23.26 1.94 -32.23
CA ASN A 374 23.73 1.08 -33.31
C ASN A 374 23.32 -0.39 -33.16
N SER A 375 23.02 -0.83 -31.95
CA SER A 375 22.52 -2.18 -31.67
C SER A 375 21.03 -2.34 -32.01
N HIS A 376 20.30 -1.24 -32.21
CA HIS A 376 18.92 -1.30 -32.69
C HIS A 376 18.90 -1.67 -34.18
N PRO A 377 18.19 -2.73 -34.59
CA PRO A 377 18.13 -3.07 -36.00
C PRO A 377 17.36 -1.98 -36.74
N ASP A 378 17.80 -1.70 -37.96
CA ASP A 378 17.13 -0.74 -38.82
C ASP A 378 15.70 -1.18 -39.14
N LEU A 379 14.82 -0.20 -39.35
CA LEU A 379 13.40 -0.43 -39.57
C LEU A 379 13.18 -1.43 -40.73
N ALA A 380 14.01 -1.34 -41.79
CA ALA A 380 14.00 -2.21 -42.97
C ALA A 380 14.65 -3.59 -42.78
N GLY A 381 15.72 -3.72 -41.99
CA GLY A 381 16.31 -5.03 -41.65
C GLY A 381 15.42 -5.84 -40.73
N LYS A 382 14.66 -5.21 -39.82
CA LYS A 382 13.60 -5.89 -39.07
C LYS A 382 12.50 -6.46 -39.99
N LEU A 383 12.18 -5.78 -41.09
CA LEU A 383 11.20 -6.21 -42.09
C LEU A 383 11.68 -7.40 -42.94
N ALA A 384 12.96 -7.44 -43.28
CA ALA A 384 13.56 -8.57 -44.01
C ALA A 384 13.81 -9.80 -43.11
N GLN A 385 14.02 -9.57 -41.80
CA GLN A 385 14.30 -10.62 -40.81
C GLN A 385 13.07 -11.08 -40.01
N ALA A 386 11.84 -10.76 -40.42
CA ALA A 386 10.62 -11.18 -39.72
C ALA A 386 10.52 -12.71 -39.43
N LYS A 387 11.34 -13.54 -40.09
CA LYS A 387 11.49 -14.99 -39.81
C LYS A 387 12.57 -15.36 -38.77
N ARG A 388 13.38 -14.42 -38.27
CA ARG A 388 14.57 -14.65 -37.40
C ARG A 388 14.68 -13.69 -36.20
N LEU A 389 13.73 -12.78 -36.00
CA LEU A 389 13.71 -11.86 -34.85
C LEU A 389 13.28 -12.55 -33.55
N SER A 390 13.62 -11.97 -32.41
CA SER A 390 13.04 -12.36 -31.12
C SER A 390 11.51 -12.17 -31.14
N ALA A 391 10.77 -13.01 -30.41
CA ALA A 391 9.30 -13.00 -30.40
C ALA A 391 8.69 -11.63 -30.01
N GLU A 392 9.45 -10.79 -29.31
CA GLU A 392 9.05 -9.46 -28.86
C GLU A 392 9.11 -8.42 -29.98
N SER A 393 10.17 -8.44 -30.80
CA SER A 393 10.35 -7.50 -31.92
C SER A 393 9.28 -7.70 -33.03
N THR A 394 8.81 -8.94 -33.23
CA THR A 394 7.74 -9.25 -34.19
C THR A 394 6.36 -8.66 -33.79
N ARG A 395 6.04 -8.60 -32.49
CA ARG A 395 4.74 -8.09 -32.01
C ARG A 395 4.63 -6.57 -32.10
N GLU A 396 5.72 -5.85 -31.82
CA GLU A 396 5.74 -4.38 -31.88
C GLU A 396 5.46 -3.87 -33.32
N GLN A 397 5.98 -4.55 -34.34
CA GLN A 397 5.92 -4.11 -35.74
C GLN A 397 4.59 -4.39 -36.44
N ALA A 398 3.92 -5.49 -36.08
CA ALA A 398 2.61 -5.83 -36.62
C ALA A 398 1.56 -4.75 -36.31
N SER A 399 1.70 -4.06 -35.16
CA SER A 399 0.75 -3.01 -34.74
C SER A 399 0.76 -1.76 -35.63
N ALA A 400 1.86 -1.49 -36.33
CA ALA A 400 2.01 -0.34 -37.25
C ALA A 400 1.77 -0.70 -38.72
N GLY A 401 1.40 -1.96 -39.01
CA GLY A 401 1.23 -2.50 -40.37
C GLY A 401 2.53 -2.58 -41.18
N LEU A 402 3.68 -2.49 -40.51
CA LEU A 402 4.99 -2.53 -41.16
C LEU A 402 5.28 -3.94 -41.73
N ASP A 403 4.73 -5.00 -41.13
CA ASP A 403 4.77 -6.37 -41.63
C ASP A 403 4.13 -6.57 -43.02
N ALA A 404 3.30 -5.61 -43.48
CA ALA A 404 2.64 -5.61 -44.78
C ALA A 404 3.06 -4.41 -45.67
N LEU A 405 4.37 -4.15 -45.79
CA LEU A 405 4.87 -3.16 -46.76
C LEU A 405 4.93 -3.72 -48.18
N THR A 406 4.63 -2.87 -49.15
CA THR A 406 4.90 -3.12 -50.58
C THR A 406 6.41 -3.07 -50.85
N ASP A 407 6.86 -3.64 -51.97
CA ASP A 407 8.29 -3.57 -52.37
C ASP A 407 8.78 -2.12 -52.48
N LYS A 408 7.94 -1.23 -53.02
CA LYS A 408 8.25 0.20 -53.14
C LYS A 408 8.41 0.89 -51.79
N GLU A 409 7.54 0.57 -50.82
CA GLU A 409 7.66 1.13 -49.48
C GLU A 409 8.90 0.58 -48.76
N ARG A 410 9.23 -0.71 -48.92
CA ARG A 410 10.48 -1.29 -48.38
C ARG A 410 11.71 -0.57 -48.92
N GLU A 411 11.80 -0.40 -50.24
CA GLU A 411 12.91 0.32 -50.87
C GLU A 411 13.02 1.76 -50.36
N LEU A 412 11.88 2.46 -50.20
CA LEU A 412 11.85 3.81 -49.65
C LEU A 412 12.40 3.85 -48.23
N PHE A 413 11.91 2.98 -47.32
CA PHE A 413 12.40 2.91 -45.95
C PHE A 413 13.87 2.53 -45.86
N SER A 414 14.34 1.59 -46.68
CA SER A 414 15.77 1.23 -46.76
C SER A 414 16.63 2.41 -47.21
N LYS A 415 16.20 3.14 -48.25
CA LYS A 415 16.92 4.31 -48.76
C LYS A 415 16.98 5.43 -47.72
N LEU A 416 15.86 5.72 -47.07
CA LEU A 416 15.76 6.72 -46.02
C LEU A 416 16.67 6.36 -44.84
N ASN A 417 16.66 5.10 -44.39
CA ASN A 417 17.54 4.64 -43.33
C ASN A 417 19.03 4.72 -43.71
N ALA A 418 19.40 4.35 -44.93
CA ALA A 418 20.79 4.47 -45.39
C ALA A 418 21.28 5.92 -45.41
N ALA A 419 20.44 6.85 -45.87
CA ALA A 419 20.74 8.29 -45.82
C ALA A 419 20.89 8.77 -44.37
N TYR A 420 19.99 8.34 -43.50
CA TYR A 420 20.00 8.69 -42.08
C TYR A 420 21.27 8.21 -41.36
N VAL A 421 21.67 6.95 -41.57
CA VAL A 421 22.92 6.39 -41.01
C VAL A 421 24.14 7.16 -41.53
N THR A 422 24.13 7.57 -42.80
CA THR A 422 25.21 8.38 -43.38
C THR A 422 25.30 9.76 -42.71
N SER A 423 24.17 10.38 -42.40
CA SER A 423 24.11 11.70 -41.77
C SER A 423 24.43 11.69 -40.28
N PHE A 424 23.98 10.66 -39.55
CA PHE A 424 23.99 10.67 -38.08
C PHE A 424 24.84 9.56 -37.45
N GLY A 425 25.26 8.54 -38.20
CA GLY A 425 26.12 7.46 -37.68
C GLY A 425 25.40 6.38 -36.87
N PHE A 426 24.05 6.39 -36.86
CA PHE A 426 23.20 5.37 -36.23
C PHE A 426 21.86 5.23 -36.98
N PRO A 427 21.14 4.11 -36.86
CA PRO A 427 19.88 3.87 -37.59
C PRO A 427 18.74 4.78 -37.11
N PHE A 428 17.71 4.95 -37.94
CA PHE A 428 16.52 5.69 -37.54
C PHE A 428 15.71 4.86 -36.53
N ILE A 429 15.56 5.41 -35.32
CA ILE A 429 14.85 4.76 -34.22
C ILE A 429 13.57 5.52 -33.91
N ILE A 430 12.47 4.78 -33.79
CA ILE A 430 11.16 5.29 -33.41
C ILE A 430 10.34 4.21 -32.70
N ALA A 431 9.62 4.57 -31.66
CA ALA A 431 8.62 3.71 -31.04
C ALA A 431 7.38 3.61 -31.95
N VAL A 432 7.12 2.43 -32.50
CA VAL A 432 6.09 2.23 -33.54
C VAL A 432 4.68 1.94 -32.98
N LYS A 433 4.55 1.53 -31.72
CA LYS A 433 3.25 1.17 -31.09
C LYS A 433 2.31 2.38 -31.11
N GLY A 434 1.19 2.25 -31.81
CA GLY A 434 0.17 3.31 -31.95
C GLY A 434 0.44 4.33 -33.06
N LYS A 435 1.46 4.13 -33.90
CA LYS A 435 1.72 4.96 -35.09
C LYS A 435 1.40 4.22 -36.39
N THR A 436 0.95 4.97 -37.38
CA THR A 436 0.73 4.53 -38.76
C THR A 436 2.01 4.68 -39.60
N LYS A 437 2.07 3.98 -40.74
CA LYS A 437 3.17 4.12 -41.71
C LYS A 437 3.40 5.58 -42.14
N ALA A 438 2.31 6.31 -42.39
CA ALA A 438 2.36 7.70 -42.83
C ALA A 438 2.98 8.61 -41.75
N GLU A 439 2.62 8.38 -40.48
CA GLU A 439 3.21 9.12 -39.36
C GLU A 439 4.70 8.79 -39.17
N ILE A 440 5.11 7.54 -39.40
CA ILE A 440 6.53 7.17 -39.33
C ILE A 440 7.33 7.83 -40.46
N LEU A 441 6.79 7.88 -41.68
CA LEU A 441 7.43 8.59 -42.80
C LEU A 441 7.54 10.09 -42.53
N ALA A 442 6.47 10.72 -42.01
CA ALA A 442 6.49 12.13 -41.65
C ALA A 442 7.55 12.45 -40.58
N GLU A 443 7.72 11.57 -39.59
CA GLU A 443 8.80 11.69 -38.59
C GLU A 443 10.18 11.55 -39.21
N PHE A 444 10.33 10.65 -40.19
CA PHE A 444 11.57 10.48 -40.93
C PHE A 444 11.96 11.77 -41.67
N GLU A 445 11.02 12.35 -42.39
CA GLU A 445 11.21 13.60 -43.15
C GLU A 445 11.51 14.78 -42.22
N ALA A 446 10.75 14.93 -41.13
CA ALA A 446 10.93 16.01 -40.17
C ALA A 446 12.31 15.94 -39.47
N ARG A 447 12.80 14.73 -39.19
CA ARG A 447 14.06 14.50 -38.46
C ARG A 447 15.30 14.51 -39.36
N SER A 448 15.15 14.29 -40.66
CA SER A 448 16.28 14.24 -41.60
C SER A 448 17.06 15.57 -41.71
N GLY A 449 16.44 16.69 -41.32
CA GLY A 449 17.08 18.01 -41.30
C GLY A 449 17.71 18.42 -39.97
N ASN A 450 17.66 17.56 -38.94
CA ASN A 450 18.19 17.87 -37.61
C ASN A 450 19.73 17.96 -37.59
N SER A 451 20.28 18.63 -36.58
CA SER A 451 21.70 18.48 -36.25
C SER A 451 21.94 17.13 -35.59
N HIS A 452 23.20 16.65 -35.64
CA HIS A 452 23.59 15.40 -35.00
C HIS A 452 23.18 15.35 -33.52
N ASP A 453 23.43 16.41 -32.74
CA ASP A 453 23.15 16.41 -31.30
C ASP A 453 21.65 16.35 -30.99
N VAL A 454 20.84 17.08 -31.76
CA VAL A 454 19.36 17.04 -31.63
C VAL A 454 18.86 15.65 -31.97
N GLU A 455 19.41 15.03 -33.01
CA GLU A 455 18.98 13.72 -33.44
C GLU A 455 19.45 12.60 -32.51
N PHE A 456 20.64 12.73 -31.95
CA PHE A 456 21.16 11.82 -30.94
C PHE A 456 20.24 11.78 -29.72
N ASP A 457 19.89 12.95 -29.16
CA ASP A 457 18.96 13.06 -28.03
C ASP A 457 17.56 12.52 -28.37
N THR A 458 17.08 12.80 -29.59
CA THR A 458 15.81 12.29 -30.08
C THR A 458 15.82 10.76 -30.18
N ALA A 459 16.86 10.16 -30.75
CA ALA A 459 17.01 8.72 -30.85
C ALA A 459 17.11 8.05 -29.46
N CYS A 460 17.87 8.63 -28.52
CA CYS A 460 17.90 8.18 -27.13
C CYS A 460 16.50 8.18 -26.50
N LYS A 461 15.72 9.25 -26.66
CA LYS A 461 14.33 9.30 -26.16
C LYS A 461 13.44 8.22 -26.79
N GLN A 462 13.63 7.92 -28.07
CA GLN A 462 12.89 6.84 -28.73
C GLN A 462 13.28 5.46 -28.19
N VAL A 463 14.56 5.20 -27.94
CA VAL A 463 15.02 3.97 -27.27
C VAL A 463 14.39 3.84 -25.88
N GLU A 464 14.42 4.89 -25.07
CA GLU A 464 13.78 4.87 -23.75
C GLU A 464 12.28 4.61 -23.85
N ARG A 465 11.60 5.18 -24.86
CA ARG A 465 10.17 4.92 -25.09
C ARG A 465 9.91 3.46 -25.47
N ILE A 466 10.74 2.87 -26.33
CA ILE A 466 10.65 1.44 -26.70
C ILE A 466 10.86 0.57 -25.45
N ALA A 467 11.88 0.88 -24.64
CA ALA A 467 12.15 0.16 -23.40
C ALA A 467 10.94 0.17 -22.44
N LEU A 468 10.25 1.31 -22.29
CA LEU A 468 9.04 1.39 -21.47
C LEU A 468 7.93 0.48 -22.00
N LEU A 469 7.72 0.46 -23.33
CA LEU A 469 6.69 -0.36 -23.95
C LEU A 469 6.96 -1.85 -23.75
N ARG A 470 8.22 -2.28 -23.85
CA ARG A 470 8.65 -3.65 -23.56
C ARG A 470 8.36 -4.02 -22.11
N LEU A 471 8.75 -3.15 -21.18
CA LEU A 471 8.50 -3.35 -19.75
C LEU A 471 7.01 -3.42 -19.40
N GLN A 472 6.15 -2.65 -20.08
CA GLN A 472 4.69 -2.72 -19.91
C GLN A 472 4.08 -4.06 -20.35
N ASP A 473 4.75 -4.79 -21.24
CA ASP A 473 4.33 -6.12 -21.67
C ASP A 473 4.83 -7.22 -20.69
N MET A 474 5.80 -6.89 -19.81
CA MET A 474 6.45 -7.82 -18.87
C MET A 474 6.02 -7.63 -17.41
N LEU A 475 5.73 -6.39 -17.01
CA LEU A 475 5.48 -5.99 -15.64
C LEU A 475 4.12 -5.30 -15.52
N PRO A 476 3.49 -5.32 -14.32
CA PRO A 476 2.31 -4.52 -14.07
C PRO A 476 2.59 -3.03 -14.28
N GLN A 477 1.56 -2.31 -14.73
CA GLN A 477 1.58 -0.84 -14.82
C GLN A 477 1.59 -0.22 -13.44
#